data_AF-A0A8X8XU17-F1
#
_entry.id   AF-A0A8X8XU17-F1
#
_cell.length_a   1.000
_cell.length_b   1.000
_cell.length_c   1.000
_cell.angle_alpha   90.00
_cell.angle_beta   90.00
_cell.angle_gamma   90.00
#
_symmetry.space_group_name_H-M   'P 1'
#
loop_
_entity.id
_entity.type
_entity.pdbx_description
1 polymer ?
#
loop_
_entity_poly.entity_id
_entity_poly.type
_entity_poly.pdbx_seq_one_letter_code
_entity_poly.pdbx_strand_id
1 'polypeptide(L)'
;MLGQAGRDASQEFEDVGHGSAARLMLDEFYVGEADSTTKVEVVDSPPVVVAKDSGVKPEESTKFIHFLLSLGILGLAFGVLLFNFSR
;
A
#
# COMPACT_ATOMS: atom_id res chain seq x y z
N MET A 1 -6.03 5.95 -0.11
CA MET A 1 -6.04 6.33 -1.54
C MET A 1 -5.55 7.77 -1.63
N LEU A 2 -4.31 8.01 -2.06
CA LEU A 2 -3.70 9.36 -2.15
C LEU A 2 -2.95 9.55 -3.49
N GLY A 3 -3.11 8.63 -4.46
CA GLY A 3 -2.26 8.56 -5.64
C GLY A 3 -2.28 9.81 -6.53
N GLN A 4 -3.39 10.55 -6.52
CA GLN A 4 -3.59 11.75 -7.34
C GLN A 4 -3.78 13.04 -6.51
N ALA A 5 -3.58 12.98 -5.19
CA ALA A 5 -3.71 14.17 -4.36
C ALA A 5 -2.62 15.20 -4.71
N GLY A 6 -3.02 16.43 -5.05
CA GLY A 6 -2.08 17.52 -5.41
C GLY A 6 -1.52 17.45 -6.83
N ARG A 7 -2.09 16.62 -7.71
CA ARG A 7 -1.78 16.56 -9.15
C ARG A 7 -3.05 16.78 -9.98
N ASP A 8 -2.88 17.15 -11.24
CA ASP A 8 -3.99 17.12 -12.19
C ASP A 8 -4.37 15.66 -12.47
N ALA A 9 -5.65 15.33 -12.26
CA ALA A 9 -6.20 13.99 -12.42
C ALA A 9 -7.30 13.95 -13.50
N SER A 10 -7.32 14.95 -14.38
CA SER A 10 -8.33 15.10 -15.43
C SER A 10 -8.34 13.90 -16.37
N GLN A 11 -7.17 13.35 -16.70
CA GLN A 11 -7.07 12.20 -17.61
C GLN A 11 -7.60 10.91 -16.97
N GLU A 12 -7.24 10.62 -15.72
CA GLU A 12 -7.69 9.43 -15.00
C GLU A 12 -9.20 9.45 -14.71
N PHE A 13 -9.76 10.63 -14.49
CA PHE A 13 -11.21 10.79 -14.33
C PHE A 13 -11.96 10.44 -15.63
N GLU A 14 -11.45 10.89 -16.78
CA GLU A 14 -12.08 10.58 -18.07
C GLU A 14 -11.88 9.12 -18.49
N ASP A 15 -10.72 8.51 -18.20
CA ASP A 15 -10.43 7.09 -18.53
C ASP A 15 -11.35 6.10 -17.80
N VAL A 16 -11.74 6.42 -16.57
CA VAL A 16 -12.71 5.60 -15.80
C VAL A 16 -14.14 5.73 -16.37
N GLY A 17 -14.46 6.81 -17.09
CA GLY A 17 -15.77 7.00 -17.73
C GLY A 17 -16.89 7.28 -16.73
N HIS A 18 -16.66 8.20 -15.78
CA HIS A 18 -17.64 8.58 -14.77
C HIS A 18 -18.95 9.13 -15.38
N GLY A 19 -20.09 8.69 -14.84
CA GLY A 19 -21.42 9.15 -15.26
C GLY A 19 -21.71 10.61 -14.87
N SER A 20 -22.80 11.18 -15.42
CA SER A 20 -23.18 12.58 -15.20
C SER A 20 -23.35 12.99 -13.74
N ALA A 21 -23.82 12.09 -12.88
CA ALA A 21 -23.94 12.33 -11.44
C ALA A 21 -22.58 12.62 -10.78
N ALA A 22 -21.53 11.88 -11.14
CA ALA A 22 -20.19 12.09 -10.58
C ALA A 22 -19.58 13.43 -11.05
N ARG A 23 -19.89 13.85 -12.29
CA ARG A 23 -19.51 15.18 -12.78
C ARG A 23 -20.22 16.30 -12.04
N LEU A 24 -21.50 16.12 -11.69
CA LEU A 24 -22.24 17.10 -10.89
C LEU A 24 -21.65 17.25 -9.48
N MET A 25 -21.12 16.17 -8.90
CA MET A 25 -20.46 16.24 -7.59
C MET A 25 -19.16 17.07 -7.61
N LEU A 26 -18.48 17.23 -8.75
CA LEU A 26 -17.26 18.05 -8.84
C LEU A 26 -17.52 19.52 -8.50
N ASP A 27 -18.71 20.03 -8.81
CA ASP A 27 -19.11 21.41 -8.53
C ASP A 27 -19.16 21.70 -7.03
N GLU A 28 -19.62 20.74 -6.22
CA GLU A 28 -19.69 20.87 -4.75
C GLU A 28 -18.30 20.96 -4.10
N PHE A 29 -17.29 20.34 -4.72
CA PHE A 29 -15.90 20.33 -4.23
C PHE A 29 -14.99 21.36 -4.94
N TYR A 30 -15.55 22.25 -5.75
CA TYR A 30 -14.78 23.28 -6.43
C TYR A 30 -14.33 24.37 -5.46
N VAL A 31 -13.01 24.56 -5.32
CA VAL A 31 -12.41 25.54 -4.40
C VAL A 31 -11.68 26.69 -5.11
N GLY A 32 -11.56 26.65 -6.44
CA GLY A 32 -10.87 27.65 -7.27
C GLY A 32 -10.06 27.01 -8.42
N GLU A 33 -9.41 27.85 -9.22
CA GLU A 33 -8.55 27.43 -10.32
C GLU A 33 -7.07 27.46 -9.94
N ALA A 34 -6.27 26.59 -10.54
CA ALA A 34 -4.82 26.64 -10.44
C ALA A 34 -4.26 27.76 -11.32
N ASP A 35 -3.26 28.49 -10.83
CA ASP A 35 -2.62 29.55 -11.60
C ASP A 35 -1.83 28.97 -12.79
N SER A 36 -2.32 29.23 -14.00
CA SER A 36 -1.74 28.78 -15.27
C SER A 36 -0.30 29.26 -15.53
N THR A 37 0.18 30.27 -14.79
CA THR A 37 1.56 30.77 -14.92
C THR A 37 2.59 29.87 -14.23
N THR A 38 2.14 29.09 -13.24
CA THR A 38 2.97 28.10 -12.57
C THR A 38 3.02 26.88 -13.50
N LYS A 39 3.99 26.88 -14.41
CA LYS A 39 4.34 25.71 -15.21
C LYS A 39 4.83 24.62 -14.26
N VAL A 40 3.90 23.86 -13.70
CA VAL A 40 4.21 22.57 -13.09
C VAL A 40 4.68 21.75 -14.27
N GLU A 41 5.98 21.41 -14.30
CA GLU A 41 6.44 20.40 -15.24
C GLU A 41 5.55 19.20 -15.03
N VAL A 42 4.72 18.91 -16.03
CA VAL A 42 4.06 17.62 -16.17
C VAL A 42 5.23 16.67 -16.38
N VAL A 43 5.80 16.22 -15.26
CA VAL A 43 6.63 15.05 -15.30
C VAL A 43 5.60 13.98 -15.62
N ASP A 44 5.52 13.62 -16.91
CA ASP A 44 5.15 12.30 -17.41
C ASP A 44 6.11 11.26 -16.81
N SER A 45 6.28 11.31 -15.49
CA SER A 45 6.82 10.22 -14.73
C SER A 45 5.77 9.13 -14.88
N PRO A 46 6.15 7.93 -15.36
CA PRO A 46 5.35 6.75 -15.06
C PRO A 46 4.96 6.82 -13.59
N PRO A 47 3.71 6.44 -13.26
CA PRO A 47 3.03 6.80 -12.01
C PRO A 47 4.06 6.76 -10.94
N VAL A 48 4.32 7.89 -10.26
CA VAL A 48 5.31 7.93 -9.19
C VAL A 48 4.93 6.75 -8.32
N VAL A 49 5.69 5.68 -8.52
CA VAL A 49 5.92 4.66 -7.53
C VAL A 49 6.53 5.55 -6.50
N VAL A 50 5.67 6.07 -5.62
CA VAL A 50 6.00 6.15 -4.23
C VAL A 50 6.72 4.83 -4.09
N ALA A 51 8.04 4.91 -4.02
CA ALA A 51 8.79 3.90 -3.34
C ALA A 51 8.14 3.97 -1.96
N LYS A 52 6.99 3.28 -1.82
CA LYS A 52 6.80 2.33 -0.76
C LYS A 52 8.18 1.78 -0.65
N ASP A 53 8.83 2.19 0.42
CA ASP A 53 9.72 1.32 1.11
C ASP A 53 9.06 -0.07 1.10
N SER A 54 9.30 -0.78 0.00
CA SER A 54 9.25 -2.20 -0.13
C SER A 54 10.68 -2.68 0.02
N GLY A 55 11.47 -1.98 0.86
CA GLY A 55 12.32 -2.67 1.80
C GLY A 55 11.41 -3.57 2.62
N VAL A 56 11.68 -4.86 2.53
CA VAL A 56 10.92 -5.95 3.11
C VAL A 56 9.65 -6.30 2.34
N LYS A 57 9.78 -7.24 1.40
CA LYS A 57 8.75 -8.26 1.16
C LYS A 57 8.88 -9.31 2.28
N PRO A 58 8.01 -9.36 3.30
CA PRO A 58 8.08 -10.33 4.39
C PRO A 58 6.86 -11.24 4.34
N GLU A 59 6.35 -11.64 3.17
CA GLU A 59 5.14 -12.47 3.14
C GLU A 59 5.45 -13.97 3.11
N GLU A 60 6.55 -14.39 2.48
CA GLU A 60 6.99 -15.79 2.53
C GLU A 60 7.97 -16.07 3.68
N SER A 61 9.01 -15.23 3.83
CA SER A 61 10.03 -15.44 4.86
C SER A 61 9.46 -15.40 6.27
N THR A 62 8.49 -14.53 6.54
CA THR A 62 7.89 -14.39 7.89
C THR A 62 7.02 -15.59 8.24
N LYS A 63 6.36 -16.22 7.25
CA LYS A 63 5.63 -17.47 7.47
C LYS A 63 6.57 -18.63 7.82
N PHE A 64 7.71 -18.71 7.15
CA PHE A 64 8.73 -19.71 7.46
C PHE A 64 9.36 -19.50 8.84
N ILE A 65 9.68 -18.24 9.21
CA ILE A 65 10.17 -17.91 10.56
C ILE A 65 9.12 -18.20 11.63
N HIS A 66 7.83 -17.93 11.38
CA HIS A 66 6.75 -18.27 12.30
C HIS A 66 6.59 -19.79 12.47
N PHE A 67 6.77 -20.57 11.39
CA PHE A 67 6.79 -22.03 11.46
C PHE A 67 7.96 -22.55 12.32
N LEU A 68 9.17 -22.02 12.12
CA LEU A 68 10.34 -22.39 12.93
C LEU A 68 10.17 -22.02 14.40
N LEU A 69 9.60 -20.85 14.69
CA LEU A 69 9.29 -20.43 16.06
C LEU A 69 8.30 -21.40 16.73
N SER A 70 7.23 -21.77 16.02
CA SER A 70 6.24 -22.72 16.51
C SER A 70 6.83 -24.11 16.76
N LEU A 71 7.69 -24.59 15.85
CA LEU A 71 8.36 -25.88 15.98
C LEU A 71 9.39 -25.88 17.13
N GLY A 72 10.09 -24.76 17.35
CA GLY A 72 11.04 -24.58 18.45
C GLY A 72 10.36 -24.66 19.82
N ILE A 73 9.21 -23.99 20.00
CA ILE A 73 8.43 -24.05 21.24
C ILE A 73 7.92 -25.50 21.49
N LEU A 74 7.42 -26.16 20.44
CA LEU A 74 6.95 -27.55 20.53
C LEU A 74 8.08 -28.51 20.90
N GLY A 75 9.25 -28.38 20.27
CA GLY A 75 10.43 -29.18 20.56
C GLY A 75 10.94 -28.98 21.99
N LEU A 76 10.96 -27.73 22.49
CA LEU A 76 11.34 -27.43 23.87
C LEU A 76 10.40 -28.11 24.87
N ALA A 77 9.08 -27.99 24.66
CA ALA A 77 8.08 -28.60 25.53
C ALA A 77 8.21 -30.13 25.56
N PHE A 78 8.41 -30.75 24.39
CA PHE A 78 8.61 -32.20 24.30
C PHE A 78 9.94 -32.64 24.94
N GLY A 79 11.01 -31.86 24.78
CA GLY A 79 12.29 -32.12 25.43
C GLY A 79 12.20 -32.06 26.96
N VAL A 80 11.50 -31.07 27.51
CA VAL A 80 11.25 -30.97 28.96
C VAL A 80 10.38 -32.13 29.44
N LEU A 81 9.35 -32.51 28.70
CA LEU A 81 8.49 -33.65 29.03
C LEU A 81 9.30 -34.96 29.07
N LEU A 82 10.12 -35.22 28.05
CA LEU A 82 10.99 -36.40 28.01
C LEU A 82 12.06 -36.37 29.09
N PHE A 83 12.67 -35.22 29.37
CA PHE A 83 13.64 -35.06 30.45
C PHE A 83 13.03 -35.29 31.83
N ASN A 84 11.79 -34.81 32.04
CA ASN A 84 11.05 -35.04 33.28
C ASN A 84 10.59 -36.49 33.42
N PHE A 85 10.20 -37.14 32.32
CA PHE A 85 9.82 -38.56 32.31
C PHE A 85 11.03 -39.52 32.41
N SER A 86 12.20 -39.10 31.96
CA SER A 86 13.44 -39.90 31.97
C SER A 86 14.25 -39.77 33.27
N ARG A 87 13.73 -39.05 34.28
CA ARG A 87 14.29 -38.91 35.61
C ARG A 87 13.42 -39.63 36.63
#